data_AF-A0A4P5X5P7-F1
#
_entry.id   AF-A0A4P5X5P7-F1
#
_cell.length_a   1.000
_cell.length_b   1.000
_cell.length_c   1.000
_cell.angle_alpha   90.00
_cell.angle_beta   90.00
_cell.angle_gamma   90.00
#
_symmetry.space_group_name_H-M   'P 1'
#
loop_
_entity.id
_entity.type
_entity.pdbx_description
1 polymer ?
#
loop_
_entity_poly.entity_id
_entity_poly.type
_entity_poly.pdbx_seq_one_letter_code
_entity_poly.pdbx_strand_id
1 'polypeptide(L)'
;MALPVCRPGAAEIISGFETGADLQRWSPVGQLTGERVAVPAPPEAVVAGPAGSGVRIATAGKAGLVLKAGELPANLLRFDTLRFWVHRGEQAAPSTIEVRFYEADGKAWFWRKIVLDHAGWKCIDVPLKWTRWSTSRIPRWQNVDRAGIFFRDKAELILDSFALDDDPPVNQPDELPLPTPADIAAVAFAGPESAPPPAVPPGVRVARRAGSVVVTDVAELEIDRLLEHLETVEAAVRRDLPFARKSTAPVVLVVFADEADYKAFPPALAARVGAQAAPAPASGFTFLGIATSSWHPRFGTLRPVYTHEFVHAQLSAALHLDNRNEWFQEGMATRQQLTFHPEPGFGAGVLRKLEVADADTLRTVCNGEAIPLDRYWVAGTVCQMLAEEPDLAAKLPELVAGMQDRGLTALDPLLPTLGLTWEQLDERWRGFCRRTYATP
;
A
#
# COMPACT_ATOMS: atom_id res chain seq x y z
N MET A 1 -18.12 9.55 29.19
CA MET A 1 -17.80 9.47 27.75
C MET A 1 -18.89 8.62 27.12
N ALA A 2 -19.78 9.21 26.32
CA ALA A 2 -20.90 8.47 25.73
C ALA A 2 -20.36 7.40 24.78
N LEU A 3 -20.84 6.17 24.89
CA LEU A 3 -20.51 5.10 23.97
C LEU A 3 -20.97 5.51 22.55
N PRO A 4 -20.18 5.28 21.50
CA PRO A 4 -20.60 5.57 20.14
C PRO A 4 -21.84 4.73 19.81
N VAL A 5 -22.91 5.42 19.40
CA VAL A 5 -24.16 4.79 18.94
C VAL A 5 -23.92 4.30 17.51
N CYS A 6 -24.02 2.98 17.29
CA CYS A 6 -24.05 2.42 15.94
C CYS A 6 -25.33 2.89 15.22
N ARG A 7 -25.18 3.54 14.06
CA ARG A 7 -26.30 3.93 13.20
C ARG A 7 -26.61 2.81 12.19
N PRO A 8 -27.90 2.56 11.86
CA PRO A 8 -28.28 1.57 10.88
C PRO A 8 -28.08 2.10 9.45
N GLY A 9 -26.99 1.68 8.79
CA GLY A 9 -26.87 1.63 7.32
C GLY A 9 -27.44 0.32 6.76
N ALA A 10 -27.34 0.07 5.45
CA ALA A 10 -27.73 -1.20 4.85
C ALA A 10 -26.63 -2.25 5.10
N ALA A 11 -26.54 -2.72 6.35
CA ALA A 11 -25.57 -3.69 6.80
C ALA A 11 -25.78 -5.07 6.14
N GLU A 12 -24.75 -5.65 5.50
CA GLU A 12 -24.74 -7.04 5.08
C GLU A 12 -24.08 -7.91 6.15
N ILE A 13 -24.88 -8.73 6.84
CA ILE A 13 -24.40 -9.60 7.92
C ILE A 13 -23.59 -10.76 7.33
N ILE A 14 -22.31 -10.83 7.68
CA ILE A 14 -21.45 -11.96 7.33
C ILE A 14 -21.65 -13.11 8.30
N SER A 15 -21.69 -12.87 9.62
CA SER A 15 -21.85 -13.92 10.62
C SER A 15 -22.32 -13.36 11.96
N GLY A 16 -23.46 -13.83 12.47
CA GLY A 16 -23.94 -13.54 13.83
C GLY A 16 -23.86 -14.73 14.79
N PHE A 17 -23.30 -15.87 14.36
CA PHE A 17 -23.09 -17.10 15.15
C PHE A 17 -24.30 -17.63 15.94
N GLU A 18 -25.50 -17.20 15.58
CA GLU A 18 -26.77 -17.66 16.13
C GLU A 18 -26.97 -19.15 15.87
N THR A 19 -26.40 -19.66 14.78
CA THR A 19 -26.47 -21.08 14.42
C THR A 19 -25.08 -21.72 14.40
N GLY A 20 -25.02 -23.05 14.60
CA GLY A 20 -23.77 -23.80 14.42
C GLY A 20 -23.25 -23.78 12.98
N ALA A 21 -24.11 -23.50 11.99
CA ALA A 21 -23.74 -23.41 10.58
C ALA A 21 -22.84 -22.20 10.30
N ASP A 22 -23.03 -21.09 11.03
CA ASP A 22 -22.21 -19.89 10.85
C ASP A 22 -20.74 -20.16 11.16
N LEU A 23 -20.44 -20.83 12.29
CA LEU A 23 -19.07 -21.19 12.65
C LEU A 23 -18.42 -22.14 11.62
N GLN A 24 -19.21 -23.00 10.95
CA GLN A 24 -18.70 -23.90 9.91
C GLN A 24 -18.24 -23.18 8.65
N ARG A 25 -18.63 -21.92 8.43
CA ARG A 25 -18.16 -21.07 7.32
C ARG A 25 -16.74 -20.54 7.57
N TRP A 26 -16.22 -20.70 8.78
CA TRP A 26 -14.89 -20.29 9.17
C TRP A 26 -13.97 -21.50 9.29
N SER A 27 -12.69 -21.29 8.99
CA SER A 27 -11.63 -22.27 9.09
C SER A 27 -10.56 -21.77 10.06
N PRO A 28 -10.12 -22.60 11.01
CA PRO A 28 -8.99 -22.26 11.85
C PRO A 28 -7.68 -22.33 11.05
N VAL A 29 -6.77 -21.39 11.33
CA VAL A 29 -5.39 -21.36 10.83
C VAL A 29 -4.46 -21.35 12.04
N GLY A 30 -3.58 -22.35 12.15
CA GLY A 30 -2.74 -22.51 13.34
C GLY A 30 -3.49 -23.10 14.55
N GLN A 31 -2.92 -22.96 15.74
CA GLN A 31 -3.50 -23.50 16.97
C GLN A 31 -4.50 -22.51 17.60
N LEU A 32 -5.78 -22.71 17.31
CA LEU A 32 -6.88 -22.08 18.06
C LEU A 32 -8.01 -23.05 18.33
N THR A 33 -8.77 -22.73 19.35
CA THR A 33 -10.08 -23.32 19.61
C THR A 33 -11.15 -22.26 19.38
N GLY A 34 -12.22 -22.65 18.70
CA GLY A 34 -13.40 -21.82 18.48
C GLY A 34 -14.63 -22.60 18.89
N GLU A 35 -15.35 -22.11 19.90
CA GLU A 35 -16.55 -22.75 20.44
C GLU A 35 -17.70 -21.75 20.41
N ARG A 36 -18.87 -22.18 19.91
CA ARG A 36 -20.08 -21.39 20.01
C ARG A 36 -20.55 -21.37 21.47
N VAL A 37 -20.71 -20.18 22.03
CA VAL A 37 -21.14 -19.98 23.42
C VAL A 37 -22.31 -19.02 23.47
N ALA A 38 -23.19 -19.18 24.47
CA ALA A 38 -24.18 -18.16 24.78
C ALA A 38 -23.46 -16.87 25.19
N VAL A 39 -23.88 -15.73 24.64
CA VAL A 39 -23.28 -14.44 24.94
C VAL A 39 -24.06 -13.70 26.04
N PRO A 40 -23.37 -13.01 26.96
CA PRO A 40 -24.05 -12.11 27.87
C PRO A 40 -24.68 -10.97 27.07
N ALA A 41 -25.96 -10.67 27.37
CA ALA A 41 -26.69 -9.60 26.71
C ALA A 41 -25.89 -8.28 26.83
N PRO A 42 -25.75 -7.51 25.73
CA PRO A 42 -25.12 -6.21 25.79
C PRO A 42 -25.94 -5.29 26.71
N PRO A 43 -25.34 -4.23 27.27
CA PRO A 43 -26.10 -3.18 27.94
C PRO A 43 -27.26 -2.71 27.04
N GLU A 44 -28.46 -2.51 27.59
CA GLU A 44 -29.74 -2.28 26.88
C GLU A 44 -29.75 -1.13 25.82
N ALA A 45 -28.67 -0.33 25.74
CA ALA A 45 -28.55 0.83 24.87
C ALA A 45 -27.96 0.55 23.46
N VAL A 46 -27.66 -0.70 23.08
CA VAL A 46 -26.99 -1.01 21.81
C VAL A 46 -27.98 -1.58 20.78
N VAL A 47 -28.38 -0.75 19.80
CA VAL A 47 -29.13 -1.20 18.62
C VAL A 47 -28.20 -2.03 17.73
N ALA A 48 -28.60 -3.26 17.36
CA ALA A 48 -27.80 -4.24 16.60
C ALA A 48 -26.50 -4.73 17.29
N GLY A 49 -26.52 -4.82 18.63
CA GLY A 49 -25.43 -5.42 19.41
C GLY A 49 -25.42 -6.96 19.36
N PRO A 50 -24.43 -7.60 20.00
CA PRO A 50 -24.33 -9.05 20.08
C PRO A 50 -25.58 -9.64 20.72
N ALA A 51 -26.11 -10.72 20.18
CA ALA A 51 -27.32 -11.37 20.67
C ALA A 51 -27.16 -12.89 20.62
N GLY A 52 -27.94 -13.61 21.44
CA GLY A 52 -28.03 -15.06 21.40
C GLY A 52 -26.70 -15.80 21.67
N SER A 53 -25.88 -15.98 20.63
CA SER A 53 -24.62 -16.73 20.70
C SER A 53 -23.48 -16.05 19.94
N GLY A 54 -22.25 -16.25 20.41
CA GLY A 54 -21.02 -15.79 19.77
C GLY A 54 -19.99 -16.91 19.72
N VAL A 55 -18.80 -16.62 19.22
CA VAL A 55 -17.69 -17.59 19.17
C VAL A 55 -16.63 -17.22 20.19
N ARG A 56 -16.47 -18.06 21.21
CA ARG A 56 -15.34 -17.99 22.13
C ARG A 56 -14.10 -18.53 21.43
N ILE A 57 -13.08 -17.69 21.35
CA ILE A 57 -11.77 -18.03 20.82
C ILE A 57 -10.78 -18.12 21.97
N ALA A 58 -10.01 -19.21 22.01
CA ALA A 58 -8.81 -19.30 22.83
C ALA A 58 -7.61 -19.75 21.98
N THR A 59 -6.52 -19.00 22.07
CA THR A 59 -5.27 -19.25 21.34
C THR A 59 -4.04 -18.80 22.13
N ALA A 60 -2.90 -19.45 21.89
CA ALA A 60 -1.59 -19.01 22.37
C ALA A 60 -0.96 -17.89 21.49
N GLY A 61 -1.64 -17.49 20.41
CA GLY A 61 -1.17 -16.51 19.42
C GLY A 61 -0.65 -17.16 18.14
N LYS A 62 -0.35 -16.31 17.15
CA LYS A 62 0.03 -16.71 15.78
C LYS A 62 -0.97 -17.67 15.11
N ALA A 63 -2.26 -17.49 15.41
CA ALA A 63 -3.35 -18.28 14.85
C ALA A 63 -4.44 -17.35 14.31
N GLY A 64 -5.38 -17.85 13.52
CA GLY A 64 -6.46 -17.04 12.99
C GLY A 64 -7.72 -17.81 12.67
N LEU A 65 -8.84 -17.10 12.62
CA LEU A 65 -10.13 -17.60 12.15
C LEU A 65 -10.44 -16.90 10.82
N VAL A 66 -10.55 -17.66 9.73
CA VAL A 66 -10.67 -17.13 8.38
C VAL A 66 -11.93 -17.67 7.71
N LEU A 67 -12.74 -16.80 7.10
CA LEU A 67 -13.87 -17.21 6.27
C LEU A 67 -13.39 -18.07 5.11
N LYS A 68 -14.15 -19.11 4.78
CA LYS A 68 -13.91 -19.94 3.59
C LYS A 68 -14.13 -19.10 2.33
N ALA A 69 -13.46 -19.50 1.24
CA ALA A 69 -13.60 -18.82 -0.05
C ALA A 69 -15.05 -18.85 -0.52
N GLY A 70 -15.53 -17.72 -1.06
CA GLY A 70 -16.91 -17.57 -1.54
C GLY A 70 -17.94 -17.22 -0.46
N GLU A 71 -17.53 -17.11 0.81
CA GLU A 71 -18.41 -16.72 1.92
C GLU A 71 -18.54 -15.21 2.12
N LEU A 72 -17.66 -14.42 1.49
CA LEU A 72 -17.80 -12.96 1.43
C LEU A 72 -18.84 -12.54 0.39
N PRO A 73 -19.51 -11.39 0.58
CA PRO A 73 -20.39 -10.83 -0.44
C PRO A 73 -19.65 -10.59 -1.77
N ALA A 74 -20.29 -10.92 -2.88
CA ALA A 74 -19.71 -10.79 -4.22
C ALA A 74 -19.29 -9.33 -4.56
N ASN A 75 -19.99 -8.34 -4.01
CA ASN A 75 -19.74 -6.92 -4.22
C ASN A 75 -19.14 -6.26 -2.97
N LEU A 76 -17.98 -6.75 -2.51
CA LEU A 76 -17.28 -6.19 -1.34
C LEU A 76 -17.02 -4.68 -1.48
N LEU A 77 -16.80 -4.20 -2.70
CA LEU A 77 -16.49 -2.79 -3.00
C LEU A 77 -17.60 -1.81 -2.64
N ARG A 78 -18.85 -2.27 -2.49
CA ARG A 78 -19.96 -1.37 -2.11
C ARG A 78 -19.88 -0.92 -0.64
N PHE A 79 -19.05 -1.60 0.15
CA PHE A 79 -18.95 -1.39 1.59
C PHE A 79 -17.70 -0.60 1.94
N ASP A 80 -17.80 0.16 3.03
CA ASP A 80 -16.69 0.99 3.54
C ASP A 80 -16.08 0.46 4.81
N THR A 81 -16.84 -0.31 5.58
CA THR A 81 -16.44 -0.72 6.92
C THR A 81 -16.81 -2.17 7.18
N LEU A 82 -15.86 -2.94 7.71
CA LEU A 82 -16.16 -4.18 8.42
C LEU A 82 -16.37 -3.85 9.90
N ARG A 83 -17.51 -4.26 10.45
CA ARG A 83 -17.89 -4.12 11.84
C ARG A 83 -18.02 -5.48 12.50
N PHE A 84 -17.56 -5.60 13.74
CA PHE A 84 -17.80 -6.78 14.57
C PHE A 84 -17.65 -6.45 16.06
N TRP A 85 -18.22 -7.29 16.91
CA TRP A 85 -18.19 -7.13 18.35
C TRP A 85 -17.14 -8.04 18.99
N VAL A 86 -16.46 -7.50 20.00
CA VAL A 86 -15.46 -8.22 20.78
C VAL A 86 -15.72 -8.07 22.27
N HIS A 87 -15.94 -9.20 22.95
CA HIS A 87 -16.00 -9.27 24.41
C HIS A 87 -14.67 -9.72 25.00
N ARG A 88 -14.19 -9.03 26.03
CA ARG A 88 -13.02 -9.43 26.82
C ARG A 88 -13.36 -9.50 28.29
N GLY A 89 -12.83 -10.51 29.00
CA GLY A 89 -12.99 -10.60 30.44
C GLY A 89 -12.33 -9.43 31.16
N GLU A 90 -12.84 -9.07 32.35
CA GLU A 90 -12.36 -7.91 33.12
C GLU A 90 -10.86 -7.96 33.46
N GLN A 91 -10.32 -9.17 33.61
CA GLN A 91 -8.91 -9.41 33.94
C GLN A 91 -8.06 -9.80 32.72
N ALA A 92 -8.59 -9.66 31.50
CA ALA A 92 -7.86 -10.06 30.29
C ALA A 92 -6.70 -9.10 29.98
N ALA A 93 -5.47 -9.63 29.94
CA ALA A 93 -4.28 -8.89 29.52
C ALA A 93 -4.43 -8.39 28.07
N PRO A 94 -3.98 -7.16 27.73
CA PRO A 94 -4.11 -6.58 26.39
C PRO A 94 -3.67 -7.56 25.30
N SER A 95 -4.42 -7.58 24.21
CA SER A 95 -4.19 -8.50 23.09
C SER A 95 -4.25 -7.78 21.75
N THR A 96 -3.53 -8.27 20.76
CA THR A 96 -3.46 -7.68 19.43
C THR A 96 -4.00 -8.64 18.39
N ILE A 97 -4.99 -8.16 17.64
CA ILE A 97 -5.51 -8.85 16.46
C ILE A 97 -5.13 -8.09 15.19
N GLU A 98 -5.18 -8.80 14.08
CA GLU A 98 -5.18 -8.24 12.73
C GLU A 98 -6.45 -8.68 12.03
N VAL A 99 -7.19 -7.73 11.50
CA VAL A 99 -8.24 -8.03 10.52
C VAL A 99 -7.57 -8.09 9.16
N ARG A 100 -7.75 -9.19 8.43
CA ARG A 100 -7.10 -9.46 7.14
C ARG A 100 -8.14 -9.76 6.07
N PHE A 101 -7.90 -9.26 4.85
CA PHE A 101 -8.69 -9.48 3.65
C PHE A 101 -7.80 -10.05 2.57
N TYR A 102 -7.96 -11.32 2.24
CA TYR A 102 -7.05 -12.09 1.39
C TYR A 102 -7.54 -12.15 -0.04
N GLU A 103 -6.61 -12.04 -0.99
CA GLU A 103 -6.87 -12.46 -2.37
C GLU A 103 -7.03 -14.00 -2.47
N ALA A 104 -7.60 -14.46 -3.58
CA ALA A 104 -7.90 -15.88 -3.83
C ALA A 104 -6.69 -16.83 -3.76
N ASP A 105 -5.46 -16.36 -3.99
CA ASP A 105 -4.25 -17.19 -3.84
C ASP A 105 -3.65 -17.14 -2.43
N GLY A 106 -4.16 -16.29 -1.54
CA GLY A 106 -3.66 -16.08 -0.18
C GLY A 106 -2.26 -15.46 -0.10
N LYS A 107 -1.64 -15.10 -1.22
CA LYS A 107 -0.28 -14.53 -1.26
C LYS A 107 -0.26 -13.04 -0.97
N ALA A 108 -1.36 -12.34 -1.22
CA ALA A 108 -1.53 -10.91 -0.95
C ALA A 108 -2.80 -10.66 -0.13
N TRP A 109 -2.72 -9.69 0.79
CA TRP A 109 -3.87 -9.34 1.63
C TRP A 109 -3.80 -7.90 2.13
N PHE A 110 -4.96 -7.27 2.28
CA PHE A 110 -5.09 -6.07 3.08
C PHE A 110 -5.21 -6.44 4.54
N TRP A 111 -4.77 -5.56 5.44
CA TRP A 111 -4.94 -5.78 6.86
C TRP A 111 -4.89 -4.52 7.71
N ARG A 112 -5.43 -4.63 8.92
CA ARG A 112 -5.39 -3.59 9.96
C ARG A 112 -5.09 -4.22 11.30
N LYS A 113 -4.09 -3.70 12.01
CA LYS A 113 -3.79 -4.09 13.40
C LYS A 113 -4.76 -3.38 14.34
N ILE A 114 -5.26 -4.11 15.33
CA ILE A 114 -6.19 -3.60 16.34
C ILE A 114 -5.67 -4.05 17.70
N VAL A 115 -5.43 -3.07 18.58
CA VAL A 115 -5.06 -3.34 19.98
C VAL A 115 -6.35 -3.38 20.79
N LEU A 116 -6.59 -4.53 21.42
CA LEU A 116 -7.74 -4.76 22.28
C LEU A 116 -7.29 -4.57 23.73
N ASP A 117 -7.56 -3.38 24.25
CA ASP A 117 -7.26 -2.96 25.62
C ASP A 117 -8.54 -2.40 26.27
N HIS A 118 -9.56 -3.25 26.32
CA HIS A 118 -10.87 -2.95 26.90
C HIS A 118 -11.44 -4.15 27.65
N ALA A 119 -12.33 -3.91 28.62
CA ALA A 119 -13.13 -4.95 29.25
C ALA A 119 -14.57 -4.94 28.69
N GLY A 120 -15.24 -6.08 28.73
CA GLY A 120 -16.61 -6.22 28.24
C GLY A 120 -16.72 -6.13 26.71
N TRP A 121 -17.92 -5.82 26.24
CA TRP A 121 -18.24 -5.68 24.82
C TRP A 121 -17.73 -4.35 24.24
N LYS A 122 -17.10 -4.43 23.08
CA LYS A 122 -16.74 -3.27 22.26
C LYS A 122 -17.01 -3.56 20.78
N CYS A 123 -17.64 -2.62 20.11
CA CYS A 123 -17.75 -2.61 18.67
C CYS A 123 -16.41 -2.19 18.04
N ILE A 124 -15.95 -2.96 17.08
CA ILE A 124 -14.72 -2.71 16.33
C ILE A 124 -15.09 -2.36 14.91
N ASP A 125 -14.75 -1.13 14.51
CA ASP A 125 -14.95 -0.63 13.15
C ASP A 125 -13.62 -0.66 12.40
N VAL A 126 -13.61 -1.32 11.26
CA VAL A 126 -12.46 -1.43 10.35
C VAL A 126 -12.81 -0.79 9.01
N PRO A 127 -12.52 0.51 8.83
CA PRO A 127 -12.68 1.15 7.55
C PRO A 127 -11.74 0.50 6.53
N LEU A 128 -12.30 -0.03 5.44
CA LEU A 128 -11.56 -0.77 4.41
C LEU A 128 -10.48 0.11 3.78
N LYS A 129 -10.79 1.39 3.52
CA LYS A 129 -9.82 2.37 3.00
C LYS A 129 -8.63 2.65 3.90
N TRP A 130 -8.74 2.34 5.20
CA TRP A 130 -7.65 2.50 6.18
C TRP A 130 -7.06 1.14 6.56
N THR A 131 -6.89 0.28 5.57
CA THR A 131 -6.06 -0.93 5.68
C THR A 131 -4.71 -0.68 5.01
N ARG A 132 -3.74 -1.54 5.31
CA ARG A 132 -2.45 -1.57 4.62
C ARG A 132 -2.27 -2.92 3.93
N TRP A 133 -1.31 -3.02 3.02
CA TRP A 133 -1.04 -4.27 2.33
C TRP A 133 0.05 -5.13 2.99
N SER A 134 0.05 -6.41 2.63
CA SER A 134 1.13 -7.35 2.86
C SER A 134 2.42 -6.94 2.12
N THR A 135 3.57 -7.40 2.61
CA THR A 135 4.90 -7.07 2.04
C THR A 135 5.29 -7.88 0.79
N SER A 136 4.45 -8.82 0.36
CA SER A 136 4.66 -9.66 -0.82
C SER A 136 4.37 -8.86 -2.09
N ARG A 137 3.11 -8.58 -2.36
CA ARG A 137 2.63 -7.69 -3.42
C ARG A 137 1.43 -6.89 -2.93
N ILE A 138 1.11 -5.82 -3.64
CA ILE A 138 -0.05 -4.99 -3.33
C ILE A 138 -1.33 -5.76 -3.74
N PRO A 139 -2.24 -6.06 -2.81
CA PRO A 139 -3.51 -6.73 -3.10
C PRO A 139 -4.48 -5.79 -3.82
N ARG A 140 -5.50 -6.38 -4.45
CA ARG A 140 -6.63 -5.68 -5.07
C ARG A 140 -7.93 -6.07 -4.40
N TRP A 141 -8.74 -5.06 -4.07
CA TRP A 141 -10.04 -5.30 -3.46
C TRP A 141 -10.97 -6.14 -4.36
N GLN A 142 -10.84 -6.05 -5.68
CA GLN A 142 -11.62 -6.88 -6.63
C GLN A 142 -11.26 -8.38 -6.55
N ASN A 143 -10.07 -8.71 -6.05
CA ASN A 143 -9.58 -10.08 -5.96
C ASN A 143 -9.75 -10.67 -4.57
N VAL A 144 -10.22 -9.89 -3.59
CA VAL A 144 -10.44 -10.34 -2.22
C VAL A 144 -11.63 -11.29 -2.18
N ASP A 145 -11.39 -12.50 -1.68
CA ASP A 145 -12.42 -13.54 -1.60
C ASP A 145 -12.63 -14.08 -0.17
N ARG A 146 -11.76 -13.69 0.76
CA ARG A 146 -11.76 -14.15 2.15
C ARG A 146 -11.42 -13.01 3.10
N ALA A 147 -12.02 -13.04 4.29
CA ALA A 147 -11.64 -12.18 5.40
C ALA A 147 -11.41 -13.02 6.67
N GLY A 148 -10.62 -12.52 7.60
CA GLY A 148 -10.32 -13.24 8.83
C GLY A 148 -9.75 -12.36 9.93
N ILE A 149 -9.75 -12.91 11.14
CA ILE A 149 -9.07 -12.33 12.30
C ILE A 149 -7.86 -13.19 12.62
N PHE A 150 -6.68 -12.57 12.66
CA PHE A 150 -5.42 -13.19 13.05
C PHE A 150 -4.94 -12.66 14.39
N PHE A 151 -4.66 -13.53 15.34
CA PHE A 151 -4.22 -13.22 16.69
C PHE A 151 -2.70 -13.22 16.74
N ARG A 152 -2.08 -12.11 17.12
CA ARG A 152 -0.61 -12.04 17.24
C ARG A 152 -0.11 -12.69 18.52
N ASP A 153 -0.86 -12.48 19.60
CA ASP A 153 -0.54 -12.87 20.96
C ASP A 153 -1.60 -13.81 21.53
N LYS A 154 -1.35 -14.30 22.75
CA LYS A 154 -2.30 -15.12 23.48
C LYS A 154 -3.58 -14.32 23.70
N ALA A 155 -4.72 -14.90 23.34
CA ALA A 155 -6.01 -14.26 23.47
C ALA A 155 -7.07 -15.26 23.92
N GLU A 156 -7.97 -14.77 24.78
CA GLU A 156 -9.23 -15.41 25.12
C GLU A 156 -10.33 -14.34 25.03
N LEU A 157 -11.20 -14.45 24.04
CA LEU A 157 -12.22 -13.45 23.75
C LEU A 157 -13.46 -14.08 23.12
N ILE A 158 -14.56 -13.34 23.07
CA ILE A 158 -15.75 -13.74 22.32
C ILE A 158 -15.93 -12.76 21.16
N LEU A 159 -16.12 -13.30 19.95
CA LEU A 159 -16.41 -12.56 18.74
C LEU A 159 -17.87 -12.75 18.34
N ASP A 160 -18.48 -11.69 17.82
CA ASP A 160 -19.84 -11.78 17.32
C ASP A 160 -20.16 -10.71 16.25
N SER A 161 -21.26 -10.91 15.52
CA SER A 161 -21.95 -9.91 14.70
C SER A 161 -21.04 -9.23 13.66
N PHE A 162 -20.37 -10.04 12.84
CA PHE A 162 -19.63 -9.56 11.69
C PHE A 162 -20.58 -9.04 10.63
N ALA A 163 -20.45 -7.77 10.27
CA ALA A 163 -21.24 -7.11 9.25
C ALA A 163 -20.36 -6.20 8.38
N LEU A 164 -20.75 -6.05 7.12
CA LEU A 164 -20.20 -5.05 6.21
C LEU A 164 -21.22 -3.91 6.10
N ASP A 165 -20.77 -2.70 6.41
CA ASP A 165 -21.60 -1.50 6.42
C ASP A 165 -21.22 -0.56 5.27
N ASP A 166 -22.25 0.04 4.66
CA ASP A 166 -22.19 1.15 3.74
C ASP A 166 -22.60 2.44 4.48
N ASP A 167 -21.68 3.06 5.22
CA ASP A 167 -21.99 4.34 5.89
C ASP A 167 -22.19 5.42 4.81
N PRO A 168 -23.40 6.00 4.65
CA PRO A 168 -23.70 6.84 3.51
C PRO A 168 -22.78 8.08 3.42
N PRO A 169 -22.44 8.52 2.19
CA PRO A 169 -23.00 8.05 0.92
C PRO A 169 -22.46 6.69 0.48
N VAL A 170 -23.34 5.84 -0.07
CA VAL A 170 -22.97 4.55 -0.67
C VAL A 170 -21.85 4.78 -1.67
N ASN A 171 -20.74 4.04 -1.54
CA ASN A 171 -19.69 4.02 -2.56
C ASN A 171 -20.33 3.78 -3.92
N GLN A 172 -20.08 4.68 -4.87
CA GLN A 172 -20.47 4.43 -6.25
C GLN A 172 -19.83 3.11 -6.71
N PRO A 173 -20.44 2.37 -7.65
CA PRO A 173 -19.90 1.08 -8.12
C PRO A 173 -18.42 1.10 -8.56
N ASP A 174 -17.90 2.28 -8.92
CA ASP A 174 -16.52 2.52 -9.33
C ASP A 174 -15.62 3.09 -8.22
N GLU A 175 -16.18 3.41 -7.04
CA GLU A 175 -15.43 3.91 -5.89
C GLU A 175 -14.79 2.73 -5.15
N LEU A 176 -13.47 2.63 -5.29
CA LEU A 176 -12.68 1.66 -4.55
C LEU A 176 -12.56 2.12 -3.09
N PRO A 177 -12.55 1.19 -2.11
CA PRO A 177 -12.29 1.52 -0.71
C PRO A 177 -10.81 1.86 -0.53
N LEU A 178 -10.43 3.04 -1.02
CA LEU A 178 -9.11 3.65 -0.99
C LEU A 178 -9.25 5.07 -0.45
N PRO A 179 -8.22 5.61 0.23
CA PRO A 179 -8.24 7.00 0.68
C PRO A 179 -8.44 7.95 -0.50
N THR A 180 -9.44 8.82 -0.41
CA THR A 180 -9.63 9.91 -1.38
C THR A 180 -8.54 10.97 -1.21
N PRO A 181 -8.33 11.87 -2.19
CA PRO A 181 -7.45 13.02 -2.00
C PRO A 181 -7.82 13.89 -0.79
N ALA A 182 -9.11 13.99 -0.45
CA ALA A 182 -9.56 14.72 0.74
C ALA A 182 -9.19 13.98 2.04
N ASP A 183 -9.32 12.64 2.06
CA ASP A 183 -8.84 11.82 3.17
C ASP A 183 -7.33 11.99 3.39
N ILE A 184 -6.56 12.00 2.30
CA ILE A 184 -5.09 12.19 2.33
C ILE A 184 -4.76 13.59 2.82
N ALA A 185 -5.45 14.63 2.32
CA ALA A 185 -5.27 16.01 2.77
C ALA A 185 -5.57 16.16 4.27
N ALA A 186 -6.60 15.50 4.78
CA ALA A 186 -6.92 15.54 6.21
C ALA A 186 -5.78 14.93 7.05
N VAL A 187 -5.25 13.78 6.67
CA VAL A 187 -4.11 13.16 7.37
C VAL A 187 -2.85 14.02 7.26
N ALA A 188 -2.62 14.64 6.09
CA ALA A 188 -1.44 15.44 5.81
C ALA A 188 -1.42 16.79 6.56
N PHE A 189 -2.57 17.47 6.68
CA PHE A 189 -2.60 18.88 7.10
C PHE A 189 -3.55 19.19 8.28
N ALA A 190 -4.42 18.27 8.71
CA ALA A 190 -5.40 18.54 9.77
C ALA A 190 -4.96 18.09 11.19
N GLY A 191 -3.75 17.53 11.32
CA GLY A 191 -3.22 17.00 12.58
C GLY A 191 -3.94 15.73 13.08
N PRO A 192 -3.38 15.05 14.10
CA PRO A 192 -3.86 13.72 14.54
C PRO A 192 -5.20 13.71 15.29
N GLU A 193 -5.72 14.88 15.72
CA GLU A 193 -6.89 14.97 16.61
C GLU A 193 -8.22 15.30 15.92
N SER A 194 -8.25 15.53 14.61
CA SER A 194 -9.46 15.94 13.90
C SER A 194 -10.35 14.73 13.53
N ALA A 195 -11.43 14.53 14.30
CA ALA A 195 -12.51 13.59 13.98
C ALA A 195 -13.83 14.33 13.68
N PRO A 196 -14.67 13.86 12.74
CA PRO A 196 -14.35 13.23 11.45
C PRO A 196 -13.91 14.31 10.45
N PRO A 197 -13.07 14.04 9.44
CA PRO A 197 -12.54 15.08 8.57
C PRO A 197 -13.68 15.74 7.75
N PRO A 198 -13.97 17.04 7.94
CA PRO A 198 -14.78 17.78 6.99
C PRO A 198 -13.87 18.66 6.12
N ALA A 199 -14.08 18.63 4.80
CA ALA A 199 -13.43 19.50 3.82
C ALA A 199 -11.89 19.43 3.75
N VAL A 200 -11.35 19.85 2.62
CA VAL A 200 -9.92 20.12 2.47
C VAL A 200 -9.55 21.22 3.48
N PRO A 201 -8.50 21.07 4.32
CA PRO A 201 -8.15 22.07 5.33
C PRO A 201 -7.93 23.47 4.70
N PRO A 202 -8.26 24.57 5.40
CA PRO A 202 -8.02 25.92 4.89
C PRO A 202 -6.56 26.12 4.47
N GLY A 203 -6.35 26.70 3.28
CA GLY A 203 -5.01 26.89 2.71
C GLY A 203 -4.46 25.69 1.94
N VAL A 204 -5.07 24.52 2.05
CA VAL A 204 -4.72 23.35 1.25
C VAL A 204 -5.46 23.39 -0.10
N ARG A 205 -4.73 23.14 -1.17
CA ARG A 205 -5.21 23.03 -2.54
C ARG A 205 -5.15 21.57 -2.98
N VAL A 206 -6.23 21.11 -3.60
CA VAL A 206 -6.32 19.80 -4.25
C VAL A 206 -6.68 20.03 -5.72
N ALA A 207 -5.82 19.60 -6.63
CA ALA A 207 -6.08 19.67 -8.06
C ALA A 207 -5.85 18.32 -8.74
N ARG A 208 -6.60 18.05 -9.81
CA ARG A 208 -6.62 16.76 -10.52
C ARG A 208 -6.45 16.99 -12.02
N ARG A 209 -5.67 16.13 -12.67
CA ARG A 209 -5.51 16.08 -14.13
C ARG A 209 -5.15 14.67 -14.59
N ALA A 210 -5.79 14.17 -15.66
CA ALA A 210 -5.44 12.93 -16.37
C ALA A 210 -5.28 11.62 -15.54
N GLY A 211 -5.70 11.58 -14.28
CA GLY A 211 -5.48 10.45 -13.37
C GLY A 211 -4.45 10.71 -12.28
N SER A 212 -3.85 11.90 -12.26
CA SER A 212 -2.96 12.37 -11.20
C SER A 212 -3.67 13.41 -10.33
N VAL A 213 -3.26 13.49 -9.06
CA VAL A 213 -3.73 14.48 -8.10
C VAL A 213 -2.53 15.08 -7.37
N VAL A 214 -2.54 16.40 -7.21
CA VAL A 214 -1.61 17.11 -6.33
C VAL A 214 -2.40 17.66 -5.14
N VAL A 215 -1.89 17.41 -3.93
CA VAL A 215 -2.39 17.97 -2.67
C VAL A 215 -1.27 18.82 -2.07
N THR A 216 -1.52 20.08 -1.73
CA THR A 216 -0.47 20.97 -1.25
C THR A 216 -0.99 22.16 -0.45
N ASP A 217 -0.21 22.63 0.52
CA ASP A 217 -0.37 23.90 1.24
C ASP A 217 0.61 24.99 0.76
N VAL A 218 1.49 24.68 -0.22
CA VAL A 218 2.47 25.62 -0.78
C VAL A 218 1.75 26.66 -1.62
N ALA A 219 1.86 27.95 -1.31
CA ALA A 219 1.19 29.00 -2.07
C ALA A 219 1.84 29.22 -3.46
N GLU A 220 3.16 29.14 -3.52
CA GLU A 220 3.99 29.43 -4.70
C GLU A 220 4.02 28.29 -5.72
N LEU A 221 3.51 27.10 -5.37
CA LEU A 221 3.49 25.96 -6.28
C LEU A 221 2.54 26.22 -7.46
N GLU A 222 3.08 26.24 -8.67
CA GLU A 222 2.31 26.32 -9.91
C GLU A 222 1.65 24.95 -10.19
N ILE A 223 0.52 24.67 -9.51
CA ILE A 223 -0.08 23.33 -9.46
C ILE A 223 -0.46 22.77 -10.84
N ASP A 224 -0.95 23.61 -11.75
CA ASP A 224 -1.32 23.18 -13.11
C ASP A 224 -0.10 22.79 -13.95
N ARG A 225 1.01 23.51 -13.78
CA ARG A 225 2.29 23.21 -14.43
C ARG A 225 2.88 21.90 -13.90
N LEU A 226 2.79 21.66 -12.59
CA LEU A 226 3.18 20.38 -12.01
C LEU A 226 2.31 19.24 -12.54
N LEU A 227 0.98 19.41 -12.57
CA LEU A 227 0.07 18.38 -13.09
C LEU A 227 0.30 18.05 -14.57
N GLU A 228 0.59 19.04 -15.41
CA GLU A 228 0.98 18.82 -16.82
C GLU A 228 2.28 18.02 -16.95
N HIS A 229 3.26 18.34 -16.09
CA HIS A 229 4.50 17.57 -16.00
C HIS A 229 4.23 16.12 -15.58
N LEU A 230 3.42 15.89 -14.54
CA LEU A 230 3.08 14.54 -14.07
C LEU A 230 2.32 13.72 -15.14
N GLU A 231 1.44 14.35 -15.93
CA GLU A 231 0.77 13.70 -17.08
C GLU A 231 1.81 13.22 -18.12
N THR A 232 2.84 14.03 -18.38
CA THR A 232 3.92 13.67 -19.31
C THR A 232 4.81 12.54 -18.76
N VAL A 233 5.12 12.58 -17.46
CA VAL A 233 5.83 11.51 -16.75
C VAL A 233 5.04 10.21 -16.82
N GLU A 234 3.73 10.26 -16.56
CA GLU A 234 2.87 9.08 -16.64
C GLU A 234 2.87 8.48 -18.05
N ALA A 235 2.77 9.32 -19.09
CA ALA A 235 2.85 8.87 -20.47
C ALA A 235 4.20 8.19 -20.79
N ALA A 236 5.31 8.70 -20.26
CA ALA A 236 6.62 8.09 -20.41
C ALA A 236 6.72 6.73 -19.68
N VAL A 237 6.20 6.61 -18.45
CA VAL A 237 6.12 5.34 -17.73
C VAL A 237 5.29 4.31 -18.51
N ARG A 238 4.13 4.71 -19.06
CA ARG A 238 3.28 3.83 -19.88
C ARG A 238 3.96 3.40 -21.18
N ARG A 239 4.80 4.25 -21.78
CA ARG A 239 5.58 3.87 -22.97
C ARG A 239 6.64 2.82 -22.62
N ASP A 240 7.30 2.95 -21.48
CA ASP A 240 8.32 1.98 -21.04
C ASP A 240 7.68 0.67 -20.54
N LEU A 241 6.44 0.73 -20.06
CA LEU A 241 5.67 -0.40 -19.54
C LEU A 241 4.27 -0.50 -20.19
N PRO A 242 4.18 -0.77 -21.52
CA PRO A 242 2.90 -0.73 -22.24
C PRO A 242 1.93 -1.83 -21.83
N PHE A 243 2.43 -2.87 -21.16
CA PHE A 243 1.65 -3.98 -20.60
C PHE A 243 1.09 -3.68 -19.20
N ALA A 244 1.55 -2.61 -18.54
CA ALA A 244 1.08 -2.25 -17.21
C ALA A 244 -0.40 -1.85 -17.24
N ARG A 245 -1.15 -2.25 -16.21
CA ARG A 245 -2.57 -1.91 -16.14
C ARG A 245 -2.72 -0.42 -15.84
N LYS A 246 -3.71 0.22 -16.47
CA LYS A 246 -4.11 1.56 -16.06
C LYS A 246 -4.64 1.52 -14.62
N SER A 247 -4.15 2.43 -13.79
CA SER A 247 -4.70 2.58 -12.43
C SER A 247 -6.15 3.03 -12.49
N THR A 248 -6.98 2.43 -11.65
CA THR A 248 -8.38 2.84 -11.42
C THR A 248 -8.48 3.96 -10.39
N ALA A 249 -7.48 4.12 -9.53
CA ALA A 249 -7.38 5.19 -8.55
C ALA A 249 -6.40 6.28 -9.03
N PRO A 250 -6.64 7.55 -8.66
CA PRO A 250 -5.68 8.60 -9.00
C PRO A 250 -4.35 8.39 -8.27
N VAL A 251 -3.24 8.69 -8.94
CA VAL A 251 -1.92 8.72 -8.31
C VAL A 251 -1.72 10.07 -7.63
N VAL A 252 -1.42 10.04 -6.34
CA VAL A 252 -1.40 11.23 -5.48
C VAL A 252 0.04 11.64 -5.16
N LEU A 253 0.34 12.92 -5.39
CA LEU A 253 1.54 13.59 -4.89
C LEU A 253 1.13 14.63 -3.84
N VAL A 254 1.70 14.52 -2.63
CA VAL A 254 1.53 15.51 -1.57
C VAL A 254 2.80 16.35 -1.46
N VAL A 255 2.66 17.67 -1.60
CA VAL A 255 3.79 18.63 -1.47
C VAL A 255 3.53 19.54 -0.28
N PHE A 256 4.38 19.43 0.74
CA PHE A 256 4.29 20.22 1.97
C PHE A 256 5.11 21.50 1.87
N ALA A 257 4.61 22.62 2.38
CA ALA A 257 5.35 23.87 2.50
C ALA A 257 6.53 23.74 3.48
N ASP A 258 6.32 23.02 4.59
CA ASP A 258 7.34 22.78 5.62
C ASP A 258 7.89 21.35 5.57
N GLU A 259 9.21 21.20 5.78
CA GLU A 259 9.87 19.89 5.79
C GLU A 259 9.51 19.04 7.02
N ALA A 260 9.24 19.66 8.17
CA ALA A 260 8.83 18.97 9.38
C ALA A 260 7.46 18.32 9.22
N ASP A 261 6.50 19.01 8.58
CA ASP A 261 5.17 18.47 8.30
C ASP A 261 5.26 17.28 7.33
N TYR A 262 6.07 17.42 6.27
CA TYR A 262 6.41 16.31 5.39
C TYR A 262 6.97 15.11 6.16
N LYS A 263 7.94 15.32 7.06
CA LYS A 263 8.54 14.24 7.85
C LYS A 263 7.58 13.62 8.87
N ALA A 264 6.60 14.39 9.36
CA ALA A 264 5.57 13.93 10.28
C ALA A 264 4.44 13.13 9.59
N PHE A 265 4.27 13.28 8.27
CA PHE A 265 3.21 12.62 7.53
C PHE A 265 3.28 11.08 7.51
N PRO A 266 4.42 10.41 7.21
CA PRO A 266 4.44 8.95 7.20
C PRO A 266 4.07 8.32 8.56
N PRO A 267 4.57 8.81 9.72
CA PRO A 267 4.07 8.38 11.02
C PRO A 267 2.56 8.60 11.22
N ALA A 268 2.01 9.74 10.81
CA ALA A 268 0.58 10.04 10.92
C ALA A 268 -0.28 9.09 10.07
N LEU A 269 0.11 8.88 8.81
CA LEU A 269 -0.54 7.93 7.91
C LEU A 269 -0.42 6.49 8.42
N ALA A 270 0.75 6.10 8.94
CA ALA A 270 0.96 4.80 9.55
C ALA A 270 0.02 4.60 10.75
N ALA A 271 -0.09 5.57 11.65
CA ALA A 271 -1.03 5.51 12.76
C ALA A 271 -2.49 5.35 12.27
N ARG A 272 -2.88 6.07 11.21
CA ARG A 272 -4.22 5.99 10.63
C ARG A 272 -4.59 4.58 10.16
N VAL A 273 -3.64 3.83 9.61
CA VAL A 273 -3.80 2.44 9.14
C VAL A 273 -3.46 1.39 10.22
N GLY A 274 -3.26 1.79 11.48
CA GLY A 274 -2.92 0.89 12.58
C GLY A 274 -1.47 0.36 12.53
N ALA A 275 -0.57 1.05 11.85
CA ALA A 275 0.84 0.74 11.74
C ALA A 275 1.70 1.70 12.59
N GLN A 276 3.01 1.46 12.53
CA GLN A 276 4.05 2.37 13.03
C GLN A 276 5.03 2.58 11.89
N ALA A 277 5.48 3.82 11.71
CA ALA A 277 6.53 4.18 10.77
C ALA A 277 7.43 5.24 11.41
N ALA A 278 8.69 5.27 10.99
CA ALA A 278 9.59 6.35 11.32
C ALA A 278 9.33 7.56 10.41
N PRO A 279 9.76 8.78 10.81
CA PRO A 279 9.79 9.92 9.92
C PRO A 279 10.56 9.64 8.62
N ALA A 280 10.20 10.33 7.53
CA ALA A 280 10.87 10.15 6.25
C ALA A 280 12.38 10.49 6.36
N PRO A 281 13.29 9.60 5.91
CA PRO A 281 14.72 9.82 6.03
C PRO A 281 15.29 10.69 4.89
N ALA A 282 14.55 10.83 3.77
CA ALA A 282 15.00 11.45 2.54
C ALA A 282 14.18 12.71 2.20
N SER A 283 14.57 13.40 1.13
CA SER A 283 13.88 14.58 0.61
C SER A 283 12.53 14.28 -0.06
N GLY A 284 12.29 13.04 -0.42
CA GLY A 284 11.01 12.50 -0.90
C GLY A 284 10.83 11.11 -0.32
N PHE A 285 9.57 10.68 -0.23
CA PHE A 285 9.21 9.36 0.24
C PHE A 285 7.85 8.95 -0.30
N THR A 286 7.74 7.71 -0.76
CA THR A 286 6.48 7.12 -1.20
C THR A 286 6.02 6.10 -0.16
N PHE A 287 4.84 6.35 0.43
CA PHE A 287 4.28 5.47 1.45
C PHE A 287 2.87 5.05 1.06
N LEU A 288 2.62 3.74 1.02
CA LEU A 288 1.33 3.17 0.61
C LEU A 288 0.84 3.73 -0.74
N GLY A 289 1.74 3.86 -1.72
CA GLY A 289 1.42 4.36 -3.06
C GLY A 289 1.08 5.87 -3.10
N ILE A 290 1.38 6.62 -2.04
CA ILE A 290 1.23 8.07 -1.98
C ILE A 290 2.63 8.68 -2.03
N ALA A 291 2.92 9.42 -3.10
CA ALA A 291 4.17 10.14 -3.27
C ALA A 291 4.18 11.39 -2.39
N THR A 292 5.28 11.67 -1.69
CA THR A 292 5.37 12.84 -0.81
C THR A 292 6.74 13.50 -0.83
N SER A 293 6.77 14.82 -0.66
CA SER A 293 8.00 15.60 -0.52
C SER A 293 7.70 17.00 0.03
N SER A 294 8.72 17.72 0.48
CA SER A 294 8.62 19.13 0.84
C SER A 294 8.89 20.08 -0.35
N TRP A 295 8.43 21.31 -0.23
CA TRP A 295 8.78 22.42 -1.11
C TRP A 295 10.23 22.83 -0.91
N HIS A 296 10.87 23.26 -1.99
CA HIS A 296 12.19 23.87 -1.90
C HIS A 296 12.34 24.97 -2.96
N PRO A 297 12.44 26.26 -2.57
CA PRO A 297 12.44 27.39 -3.50
C PRO A 297 13.49 27.32 -4.61
N ARG A 298 14.69 26.79 -4.31
CA ARG A 298 15.77 26.59 -5.31
C ARG A 298 15.35 25.74 -6.51
N PHE A 299 14.52 24.72 -6.28
CA PHE A 299 14.13 23.77 -7.32
C PHE A 299 12.74 24.08 -7.90
N GLY A 300 11.90 24.77 -7.14
CA GLY A 300 10.61 25.24 -7.60
C GLY A 300 9.63 24.12 -7.95
N THR A 301 8.66 24.45 -8.80
CA THR A 301 7.51 23.61 -9.17
C THR A 301 7.90 22.23 -9.67
N LEU A 302 9.00 22.12 -10.40
CA LEU A 302 9.43 20.90 -11.09
C LEU A 302 10.63 20.27 -10.39
N ARG A 303 10.63 20.22 -9.05
CA ARG A 303 11.70 19.58 -8.29
C ARG A 303 11.86 18.11 -8.73
N PRO A 304 13.09 17.63 -9.05
CA PRO A 304 13.29 16.28 -9.59
C PRO A 304 12.71 15.16 -8.73
N VAL A 305 12.82 15.28 -7.41
CA VAL A 305 12.29 14.29 -6.46
C VAL A 305 10.77 14.09 -6.59
N TYR A 306 10.01 15.10 -7.03
CA TYR A 306 8.57 14.94 -7.27
C TYR A 306 8.31 13.92 -8.39
N THR A 307 9.17 13.91 -9.41
CA THR A 307 9.09 12.92 -10.50
C THR A 307 9.45 11.54 -10.00
N HIS A 308 10.53 11.43 -9.20
CA HIS A 308 10.99 10.16 -8.63
C HIS A 308 9.90 9.48 -7.78
N GLU A 309 9.37 10.21 -6.79
CA GLU A 309 8.33 9.65 -5.91
C GLU A 309 7.01 9.39 -6.64
N PHE A 310 6.63 10.26 -7.58
CA PHE A 310 5.43 10.03 -8.38
C PHE A 310 5.54 8.75 -9.21
N VAL A 311 6.72 8.41 -9.73
CA VAL A 311 6.93 7.16 -10.48
C VAL A 311 6.77 5.95 -9.56
N HIS A 312 7.27 5.98 -8.31
CA HIS A 312 6.99 4.91 -7.35
C HIS A 312 5.49 4.71 -7.14
N ALA A 313 4.76 5.78 -6.89
CA ALA A 313 3.32 5.73 -6.71
C ALA A 313 2.60 5.16 -7.95
N GLN A 314 3.03 5.56 -9.15
CA GLN A 314 2.52 5.02 -10.41
C GLN A 314 2.81 3.52 -10.58
N LEU A 315 4.02 3.08 -10.27
CA LEU A 315 4.42 1.67 -10.37
C LEU A 315 3.66 0.81 -9.36
N SER A 316 3.48 1.28 -8.12
CA SER A 316 2.63 0.61 -7.14
C SER A 316 1.19 0.45 -7.64
N ALA A 317 0.62 1.50 -8.22
CA ALA A 317 -0.75 1.47 -8.75
C ALA A 317 -0.90 0.58 -10.01
N ALA A 318 0.10 0.59 -10.90
CA ALA A 318 0.03 -0.08 -12.20
C ALA A 318 0.51 -1.54 -12.18
N LEU A 319 1.51 -1.85 -11.34
CA LEU A 319 2.18 -3.15 -11.27
C LEU A 319 1.91 -3.92 -9.98
N HIS A 320 1.33 -3.30 -8.96
CA HIS A 320 1.12 -3.91 -7.64
C HIS A 320 2.39 -4.42 -6.97
N LEU A 321 3.52 -3.82 -7.30
CA LEU A 321 4.77 -4.06 -6.61
C LEU A 321 4.89 -2.99 -5.54
N ASP A 322 5.16 -3.42 -4.31
CA ASP A 322 5.45 -2.50 -3.23
C ASP A 322 6.84 -1.88 -3.43
N ASN A 323 7.03 -0.63 -3.01
CA ASN A 323 8.36 -0.04 -3.02
C ASN A 323 9.12 -0.51 -1.78
N ARG A 324 10.21 -1.25 -1.98
CA ARG A 324 11.11 -1.71 -0.91
C ARG A 324 12.52 -1.14 -1.07
N ASN A 325 12.64 -0.05 -1.82
CA ASN A 325 13.89 0.58 -2.23
C ASN A 325 14.80 -0.39 -2.99
N GLU A 326 14.22 -1.30 -3.78
CA GLU A 326 14.93 -2.29 -4.59
C GLU A 326 15.19 -1.76 -6.01
N TRP A 327 16.00 -2.51 -6.77
CA TRP A 327 16.52 -2.04 -8.06
C TRP A 327 15.44 -1.71 -9.11
N PHE A 328 14.27 -2.35 -9.09
CA PHE A 328 13.31 -2.17 -10.18
C PHE A 328 12.50 -0.89 -9.97
N GLN A 329 11.95 -0.65 -8.78
CA GLN A 329 11.26 0.62 -8.49
C GLN A 329 12.25 1.80 -8.53
N GLU A 330 13.39 1.70 -7.85
CA GLU A 330 14.38 2.78 -7.82
C GLU A 330 14.99 3.02 -9.19
N GLY A 331 15.19 1.97 -9.98
CA GLY A 331 15.72 2.06 -11.33
C GLY A 331 14.75 2.73 -12.30
N MET A 332 13.49 2.34 -12.27
CA MET A 332 12.45 2.98 -13.09
C MET A 332 12.22 4.44 -12.68
N ALA A 333 12.16 4.74 -11.38
CA ALA A 333 12.05 6.11 -10.87
C ALA A 333 13.26 6.97 -11.25
N THR A 334 14.47 6.45 -11.07
CA THR A 334 15.73 7.13 -11.47
C THR A 334 15.77 7.38 -12.98
N ARG A 335 15.38 6.40 -13.80
CA ARG A 335 15.33 6.54 -15.27
C ARG A 335 14.40 7.68 -15.68
N GLN A 336 13.17 7.70 -15.17
CA GLN A 336 12.23 8.77 -15.51
C GLN A 336 12.72 10.12 -14.96
N GLN A 337 13.22 10.17 -13.72
CA GLN A 337 13.79 11.40 -13.17
C GLN A 337 14.87 11.97 -14.08
N LEU A 338 15.83 11.16 -14.53
CA LEU A 338 16.92 11.62 -15.41
C LEU A 338 16.44 11.98 -16.82
N THR A 339 15.36 11.37 -17.30
CA THR A 339 14.74 11.71 -18.60
C THR A 339 14.17 13.13 -18.57
N PHE A 340 13.53 13.52 -17.48
CA PHE A 340 12.88 14.82 -17.35
C PHE A 340 13.74 15.89 -16.68
N HIS A 341 14.69 15.47 -15.84
CA HIS A 341 15.62 16.30 -15.09
C HIS A 341 17.05 15.80 -15.29
N PRO A 342 17.63 15.99 -16.48
CA PRO A 342 18.99 15.52 -16.76
C PRO A 342 19.99 16.12 -15.77
N GLU A 343 20.79 15.26 -15.16
CA GLU A 343 21.88 15.69 -14.27
C GLU A 343 23.16 15.93 -15.09
N PRO A 344 23.74 17.15 -15.07
CA PRO A 344 24.97 17.43 -15.79
C PRO A 344 26.11 16.48 -15.39
N GLY A 345 26.74 15.84 -16.38
CA GLY A 345 27.85 14.92 -16.14
C GLY A 345 27.45 13.54 -15.63
N PHE A 346 26.16 13.20 -15.58
CA PHE A 346 25.68 11.87 -15.19
C PHE A 346 26.35 10.75 -15.98
N GLY A 347 26.37 10.84 -17.32
CA GLY A 347 26.97 9.83 -18.20
C GLY A 347 28.47 9.61 -17.92
N ALA A 348 29.25 10.68 -17.78
CA ALA A 348 30.65 10.59 -17.37
C ALA A 348 30.82 9.98 -15.97
N GLY A 349 29.89 10.26 -15.05
CA GLY A 349 29.82 9.63 -13.74
C GLY A 349 29.57 8.13 -13.82
N VAL A 350 28.63 7.68 -14.66
CA VAL A 350 28.36 6.26 -14.92
C VAL A 350 29.62 5.56 -15.43
N LEU A 351 30.29 6.10 -16.45
CA LEU A 351 31.49 5.47 -17.01
C LEU A 351 32.61 5.32 -15.99
N ARG A 352 32.92 6.37 -15.21
CA ARG A 352 33.93 6.28 -14.14
C ARG A 352 33.57 5.23 -13.09
N LYS A 353 32.30 5.16 -12.69
CA LYS A 353 31.84 4.16 -11.72
C LYS A 353 31.88 2.74 -12.30
N LEU A 354 31.59 2.60 -13.59
CA LEU A 354 31.62 1.32 -14.30
C LEU A 354 33.04 0.72 -14.37
N GLU A 355 34.06 1.56 -14.51
CA GLU A 355 35.48 1.15 -14.57
C GLU A 355 35.96 0.51 -13.28
N VAL A 356 35.47 0.97 -12.13
CA VAL A 356 35.86 0.49 -10.80
C VAL A 356 34.83 -0.45 -10.17
N ALA A 357 33.74 -0.76 -10.87
CA ALA A 357 32.69 -1.63 -10.37
C ALA A 357 33.09 -3.10 -10.41
N ASP A 358 33.07 -3.76 -9.25
CA ASP A 358 33.29 -5.20 -9.09
C ASP A 358 32.38 -6.04 -9.99
N ALA A 359 32.82 -7.23 -10.36
CA ALA A 359 32.11 -8.14 -11.27
C ALA A 359 30.71 -8.54 -10.76
N ASP A 360 30.48 -8.52 -9.44
CA ASP A 360 29.21 -8.88 -8.81
C ASP A 360 28.28 -7.66 -8.57
N THR A 361 28.70 -6.44 -8.95
CA THR A 361 27.94 -5.20 -8.67
C THR A 361 26.49 -5.29 -9.14
N LEU A 362 26.27 -5.75 -10.38
CA LEU A 362 24.92 -5.86 -10.94
C LEU A 362 24.07 -6.89 -10.18
N ARG A 363 24.65 -8.05 -9.85
CA ARG A 363 23.98 -9.12 -9.11
C ARG A 363 23.60 -8.68 -7.70
N THR A 364 24.50 -7.98 -7.02
CA THR A 364 24.26 -7.43 -5.68
C THR A 364 23.13 -6.41 -5.69
N VAL A 365 23.07 -5.54 -6.69
CA VAL A 365 21.98 -4.56 -6.84
C VAL A 365 20.65 -5.25 -7.19
N CYS A 366 20.66 -6.26 -8.06
CA CYS A 366 19.46 -6.91 -8.57
C CYS A 366 18.99 -8.13 -7.74
N ASN A 367 19.37 -8.20 -6.45
CA ASN A 367 19.06 -9.33 -5.57
C ASN A 367 17.66 -9.25 -4.90
N GLY A 368 16.93 -8.14 -5.10
CA GLY A 368 15.59 -7.91 -4.56
C GLY A 368 15.53 -7.29 -3.15
N GLU A 369 16.69 -6.98 -2.57
CA GLU A 369 16.85 -6.25 -1.32
C GLU A 369 16.90 -4.74 -1.56
N ALA A 370 16.78 -3.97 -0.47
CA ALA A 370 16.95 -2.52 -0.51
C ALA A 370 18.38 -2.13 -0.93
N ILE A 371 18.49 -1.18 -1.86
CA ILE A 371 19.76 -0.71 -2.39
C ILE A 371 20.10 0.69 -1.84
N PRO A 372 21.39 0.98 -1.55
CA PRO A 372 21.80 2.29 -1.11
C PRO A 372 21.82 3.30 -2.27
N LEU A 373 21.69 4.59 -1.95
CA LEU A 373 21.57 5.68 -2.92
C LEU A 373 22.73 5.74 -3.93
N ASP A 374 23.94 5.41 -3.50
CA ASP A 374 25.13 5.40 -4.36
C ASP A 374 25.09 4.30 -5.45
N ARG A 375 24.11 3.39 -5.39
CA ARG A 375 23.85 2.31 -6.35
C ARG A 375 22.66 2.57 -7.27
N TYR A 376 21.94 3.69 -7.11
CA TYR A 376 20.79 4.02 -7.96
C TYR A 376 21.17 4.16 -9.44
N TRP A 377 22.41 4.53 -9.75
CA TRP A 377 22.88 4.55 -11.14
C TRP A 377 22.90 3.15 -11.77
N VAL A 378 23.20 2.08 -11.02
CA VAL A 378 23.15 0.70 -11.53
C VAL A 378 21.70 0.34 -11.83
N ALA A 379 20.80 0.58 -10.87
CA ALA A 379 19.37 0.35 -11.02
C ALA A 379 18.75 1.11 -12.20
N GLY A 380 19.07 2.41 -12.34
CA GLY A 380 18.60 3.25 -13.42
C GLY A 380 19.09 2.79 -14.79
N THR A 381 20.39 2.47 -14.90
CA THR A 381 20.98 2.01 -16.17
C THR A 381 20.52 0.62 -16.59
N VAL A 382 20.31 -0.32 -15.66
CA VAL A 382 19.75 -1.65 -15.99
C VAL A 382 18.29 -1.54 -16.42
N CYS A 383 17.47 -0.74 -15.74
CA CYS A 383 16.08 -0.51 -16.16
C CYS A 383 16.00 0.19 -17.52
N GLN A 384 16.91 1.13 -17.78
CA GLN A 384 17.05 1.76 -19.09
C GLN A 384 17.42 0.74 -20.18
N MET A 385 18.40 -0.13 -19.96
CA MET A 385 18.73 -1.20 -20.90
C MET A 385 17.55 -2.13 -21.16
N LEU A 386 16.85 -2.57 -20.10
CA LEU A 386 15.69 -3.46 -20.22
C LEU A 386 14.55 -2.82 -21.03
N ALA A 387 14.37 -1.50 -20.93
CA ALA A 387 13.35 -0.77 -21.67
C ALA A 387 13.75 -0.44 -23.13
N GLU A 388 15.04 -0.24 -23.41
CA GLU A 388 15.52 0.26 -24.70
C GLU A 388 16.01 -0.84 -25.65
N GLU A 389 16.50 -1.97 -25.14
CA GLU A 389 16.94 -3.08 -25.99
C GLU A 389 15.72 -3.94 -26.40
N PRO A 390 15.37 -4.02 -27.70
CA PRO A 390 14.07 -4.55 -28.13
C PRO A 390 13.76 -5.98 -27.69
N ASP A 391 14.76 -6.86 -27.67
CA ASP A 391 14.59 -8.26 -27.25
C ASP A 391 14.40 -8.39 -25.73
N LEU A 392 14.99 -7.51 -24.92
CA LEU A 392 14.76 -7.45 -23.48
C LEU A 392 13.43 -6.77 -23.14
N ALA A 393 13.09 -5.69 -23.84
CA ALA A 393 11.83 -4.98 -23.68
C ALA A 393 10.62 -5.89 -23.95
N ALA A 394 10.72 -6.78 -24.96
CA ALA A 394 9.71 -7.78 -25.24
C ALA A 394 9.50 -8.80 -24.10
N LYS A 395 10.48 -8.96 -23.21
CA LYS A 395 10.46 -9.89 -22.07
C LYS A 395 10.03 -9.25 -20.76
N LEU A 396 9.94 -7.91 -20.70
CA LEU A 396 9.48 -7.18 -19.52
C LEU A 396 8.12 -7.64 -18.97
N PRO A 397 7.09 -7.94 -19.80
CA PRO A 397 5.81 -8.42 -19.26
C PRO A 397 5.95 -9.70 -18.44
N GLU A 398 6.72 -10.67 -18.93
CA GLU A 398 6.94 -11.96 -18.26
C GLU A 398 7.81 -11.77 -17.01
N LEU A 399 8.86 -10.93 -17.10
CA LEU A 399 9.72 -10.61 -15.97
C LEU A 399 8.93 -10.00 -14.82
N VAL A 400 8.11 -8.98 -15.10
CA VAL A 400 7.29 -8.30 -14.09
C VAL A 400 6.20 -9.22 -13.54
N ALA A 401 5.57 -10.06 -14.37
CA ALA A 401 4.63 -11.07 -13.89
C ALA A 401 5.30 -12.06 -12.91
N GLY A 402 6.54 -12.47 -13.19
CA GLY A 402 7.34 -13.28 -12.28
C GLY A 402 7.66 -12.59 -10.95
N MET A 403 7.92 -11.28 -10.97
CA MET A 403 8.10 -10.48 -9.75
C MET A 403 6.81 -10.42 -8.92
N GLN A 404 5.67 -10.19 -9.59
CA GLN A 404 4.35 -10.13 -8.95
C GLN A 404 3.97 -11.46 -8.30
N ASP A 405 4.18 -12.59 -8.98
CA ASP A 405 3.84 -13.92 -8.43
C ASP A 405 4.66 -14.27 -7.18
N ARG A 406 5.93 -13.86 -7.16
CA ARG A 406 6.85 -14.13 -6.05
C ARG A 406 6.76 -13.08 -4.93
N GLY A 407 6.26 -11.89 -5.23
CA GLY A 407 6.27 -10.75 -4.31
C GLY A 407 7.68 -10.23 -4.00
N LEU A 408 8.59 -10.33 -4.97
CA LEU A 408 9.98 -9.90 -4.84
C LEU A 408 10.60 -9.65 -6.22
N THR A 409 11.54 -8.72 -6.29
CA THR A 409 12.21 -8.33 -7.54
C THR A 409 13.57 -8.99 -7.73
N ALA A 410 13.92 -9.98 -6.91
CA ALA A 410 15.19 -10.71 -7.06
C ALA A 410 15.29 -11.33 -8.46
N LEU A 411 16.33 -10.95 -9.19
CA LEU A 411 16.46 -11.31 -10.60
C LEU A 411 17.01 -12.72 -10.78
N ASP A 412 17.74 -13.28 -9.81
CA ASP A 412 18.33 -14.62 -9.89
C ASP A 412 17.32 -15.72 -10.28
N PRO A 413 16.16 -15.87 -9.60
CA PRO A 413 15.15 -16.86 -10.00
C PRO A 413 14.34 -16.47 -11.25
N LEU A 414 14.52 -15.25 -11.78
CA LEU A 414 13.79 -14.71 -12.92
C LEU A 414 14.66 -14.56 -14.18
N LEU A 415 15.97 -14.73 -14.05
CA LEU A 415 16.93 -14.60 -15.14
C LEU A 415 16.66 -15.52 -16.34
N PRO A 416 16.15 -16.76 -16.16
CA PRO A 416 15.73 -17.59 -17.29
C PRO A 416 14.67 -16.93 -18.18
N THR A 417 13.83 -16.06 -17.61
CA THR A 417 12.85 -15.25 -18.36
C THR A 417 13.56 -14.44 -19.43
N LEU A 418 14.67 -13.79 -19.07
CA LEU A 418 15.50 -13.00 -20.00
C LEU A 418 16.28 -13.86 -20.99
N GLY A 419 16.41 -15.16 -20.76
CA GLY A 419 17.22 -16.06 -21.58
C GLY A 419 18.73 -15.81 -21.45
N LEU A 420 19.17 -15.28 -20.30
CA LEU A 420 20.55 -14.91 -20.03
C LEU A 420 21.10 -15.65 -18.79
N THR A 421 22.42 -15.78 -18.69
CA THR A 421 23.12 -16.01 -17.41
C THR A 421 23.50 -14.69 -16.76
N TRP A 422 24.01 -14.71 -15.52
CA TRP A 422 24.44 -13.50 -14.84
C TRP A 422 25.63 -12.85 -15.54
N GLU A 423 26.56 -13.66 -16.03
CA GLU A 423 27.73 -13.22 -16.78
C GLU A 423 27.30 -12.53 -18.08
N GLN A 424 26.35 -13.12 -18.81
CA GLN A 424 25.80 -12.54 -20.03
C GLN A 424 25.05 -11.24 -19.77
N LEU A 425 24.27 -11.17 -18.69
CA LEU A 425 23.56 -9.95 -18.32
C LEU A 425 24.52 -8.82 -17.92
N ASP A 426 25.55 -9.12 -17.11
CA ASP A 426 26.56 -8.12 -16.69
C ASP A 426 27.37 -7.61 -17.89
N GLU A 427 27.85 -8.50 -18.76
CA GLU A 427 28.57 -8.11 -19.98
C GLU A 427 27.70 -7.21 -20.86
N ARG A 428 26.44 -7.59 -21.05
CA ARG A 428 25.46 -6.86 -21.85
C ARG A 428 25.17 -5.48 -21.27
N TRP A 429 24.94 -5.40 -19.96
CA TRP A 429 24.72 -4.13 -19.23
C TRP A 429 25.93 -3.20 -19.30
N ARG A 430 27.14 -3.72 -19.07
CA ARG A 430 28.37 -2.92 -19.20
C ARG A 430 28.56 -2.42 -20.63
N GLY A 431 28.29 -3.27 -21.62
CA GLY A 431 28.30 -2.92 -23.04
C GLY A 431 27.29 -1.82 -23.36
N PHE A 432 26.07 -1.93 -22.85
CA PHE A 432 25.02 -0.93 -22.96
C PHE A 432 25.49 0.41 -22.39
N CYS A 433 25.95 0.45 -21.13
CA CYS A 433 26.42 1.68 -20.48
C CYS A 433 27.54 2.37 -21.28
N ARG A 434 28.52 1.61 -21.79
CA ARG A 434 29.59 2.18 -22.62
C ARG A 434 29.06 2.77 -23.92
N ARG A 435 28.12 2.11 -24.62
CA ARG A 435 27.55 2.64 -25.86
C ARG A 435 26.70 3.89 -25.61
N THR A 436 25.86 3.86 -24.57
CA THR A 436 24.88 4.90 -24.27
C THR A 436 25.53 6.17 -23.70
N TYR A 437 26.55 6.04 -22.85
CA TYR A 437 27.12 7.18 -22.12
C TYR A 437 28.51 7.63 -22.58
N ALA A 438 29.13 6.97 -23.56
CA ALA A 438 30.41 7.41 -24.14
C ALA A 438 30.27 8.50 -25.21
N THR A 439 29.06 8.77 -25.69
CA THR A 439 28.83 9.86 -26.65
C THR A 439 28.63 11.17 -25.87
N PRO A 440 29.40 12.23 -26.17
CA PRO A 440 29.37 13.50 -25.43
C PRO A 440 28.06 14.28 -25.57
#